data_AF-A0A6A8LUE5-F1
#
_entry.id   AF-A0A6A8LUE5-F1
#
_cell.length_a   1.000
_cell.length_b   1.000
_cell.length_c   1.000
_cell.angle_alpha   90.00
_cell.angle_beta   90.00
_cell.angle_gamma   90.00
#
_symmetry.space_group_name_H-M   'P 1'
#
loop_
_entity.id
_entity.type
_entity.pdbx_description
1 polymer ?
#
loop_
_entity_poly.entity_id
_entity_poly.type
_entity_poly.pdbx_seq_one_letter_code
_entity_poly.pdbx_strand_id
1 'polypeptide(L)'
;MYLEGDAILIKDRSGKGELLTLHRYQVHEGVIKNGNRSKCINKYLASGFSRKKAFNEMLNYLHSHYDLSNTIILSCSDGGSGYEPSVFYELALGCKHYEHF
;
A
#
# COMPACT_ATOMS: atom_id res chain seq x y z
N MET A 1 3.83 2.24 -11.86
CA MET A 1 2.89 2.34 -10.72
C MET A 1 3.69 2.16 -9.45
N TYR A 2 3.35 2.91 -8.41
CA TYR A 2 4.03 2.89 -7.11
C TYR A 2 3.08 2.30 -6.06
N LEU A 3 3.53 1.30 -5.32
CA LEU A 3 2.77 0.57 -4.30
C LEU A 3 3.51 0.64 -2.95
N GLU A 4 2.86 1.19 -1.93
CA GLU A 4 3.45 1.33 -0.58
C GLU A 4 2.53 0.66 0.45
N GLY A 5 3.11 0.13 1.51
CA GLY A 5 2.34 -0.36 2.66
C GLY A 5 3.12 -0.23 3.96
N ASP A 6 2.40 0.14 5.02
CA ASP A 6 2.92 0.20 6.38
C ASP A 6 1.77 0.08 7.41
N ALA A 7 2.14 0.16 8.69
CA ALA A 7 1.20 0.18 9.80
C ALA A 7 1.51 1.31 10.79
N ILE A 8 0.44 1.87 11.38
CA ILE A 8 0.51 2.90 12.41
C ILE A 8 -0.03 2.33 13.71
N LEU A 9 0.80 2.34 14.77
CA LEU A 9 0.38 1.98 16.12
C LEU A 9 -0.32 3.16 16.79
N ILE A 10 -1.57 2.98 17.18
CA ILE A 10 -2.40 3.95 17.89
C ILE A 10 -2.50 3.53 19.35
N LYS A 11 -1.95 4.37 20.23
CA LYS A 11 -1.99 4.18 21.68
C LYS A 11 -2.89 5.22 22.30
N ASP A 12 -3.82 4.78 23.14
CA ASP A 12 -4.62 5.68 23.97
C ASP A 12 -3.71 6.46 24.95
N ARG A 13 -4.01 7.74 25.13
CA ARG A 13 -3.30 8.65 26.05
C ARG A 13 -3.33 8.17 27.49
N SER A 14 -4.37 7.42 27.89
CA SER A 14 -4.45 6.84 29.24
C SER A 14 -3.40 5.75 29.50
N GLY A 15 -2.81 5.19 28.44
CA GLY A 15 -1.90 4.04 28.51
C GLY A 15 -2.56 2.72 28.96
N LYS A 16 -3.87 2.73 29.24
CA LYS A 16 -4.65 1.59 29.74
C LYS A 16 -5.55 0.96 28.66
N GLY A 17 -5.75 1.64 27.53
CA GLY A 17 -6.51 1.12 26.39
C GLY A 17 -5.74 0.12 25.55
N GLU A 18 -6.45 -0.69 24.77
CA GLU A 18 -5.84 -1.58 23.79
C GLU A 18 -5.02 -0.80 22.75
N LEU A 19 -3.90 -1.39 22.34
CA LEU A 19 -3.12 -0.92 21.22
C LEU A 19 -3.85 -1.28 19.92
N LEU A 20 -4.24 -0.26 19.16
CA LEU A 20 -4.84 -0.46 17.85
C LEU A 20 -3.76 -0.31 16.79
N THR A 21 -3.74 -1.20 15.80
CA THR A 21 -2.85 -1.07 14.65
C THR A 21 -3.70 -0.73 13.43
N LEU A 22 -3.48 0.45 12.86
CA LEU A 22 -4.07 0.84 11.58
C LEU A 22 -3.13 0.39 10.46
N HIS A 23 -3.59 -0.50 9.61
CA HIS A 23 -2.85 -0.98 8.44
C HIS A 23 -3.23 -0.14 7.22
N ARG A 24 -2.26 0.23 6.39
CA ARG A 24 -2.52 0.85 5.09
C ARG A 24 -1.73 0.21 3.95
N TYR A 25 -2.36 0.20 2.78
CA TYR A 25 -1.73 0.01 1.48
C TYR A 25 -2.16 1.17 0.59
N GLN A 26 -1.23 1.77 -0.15
CA GLN A 26 -1.56 2.82 -1.11
C GLN A 26 -0.90 2.58 -2.45
N VAL A 27 -1.60 2.97 -3.52
CA VAL A 27 -1.08 2.89 -4.88
C VAL A 27 -1.31 4.22 -5.61
N HIS A 28 -0.37 4.60 -6.48
CA HIS A 28 -0.53 5.73 -7.39
C HIS A 28 0.27 5.56 -8.69
N GLU A 29 -0.13 6.27 -9.74
CA GLU A 29 0.48 6.14 -11.08
C GLU A 29 1.73 7.01 -11.26
N GLY A 30 1.91 7.99 -10.37
CA GLY A 30 3.04 8.91 -10.41
C GLY A 30 2.77 10.13 -9.54
N VAL A 31 3.56 11.17 -9.76
CA VAL A 31 3.50 12.40 -8.97
C VAL A 31 3.53 13.60 -9.92
N ILE A 32 2.60 14.53 -9.74
CA ILE A 32 2.59 15.84 -10.41
C ILE A 32 3.03 16.91 -9.41
N LYS A 33 3.96 17.76 -9.82
CA LYS A 33 4.38 18.94 -9.05
C LYS A 33 3.35 20.07 -9.23
N ASN A 34 3.02 20.72 -8.12
CA ASN A 34 2.19 21.91 -8.05
C ASN A 34 2.89 22.96 -7.16
N GLY A 35 3.82 23.71 -7.75
CA GLY A 35 4.74 24.58 -7.02
C GLY A 35 5.58 23.79 -6.02
N ASN A 36 5.53 24.17 -4.75
CA ASN A 36 6.25 23.51 -3.65
C ASN A 36 5.57 22.24 -3.12
N ARG A 37 4.37 21.90 -3.61
CA ARG A 37 3.64 20.70 -3.17
C ARG A 37 3.50 19.72 -4.33
N SER A 38 3.63 18.44 -4.02
CA SER A 38 3.43 17.35 -4.98
C SER A 38 2.10 16.64 -4.73
N LYS A 39 1.45 16.16 -5.78
CA LYS A 39 0.21 15.38 -5.69
C LYS A 39 0.37 14.04 -6.42
N CYS A 40 -0.05 12.96 -5.78
CA CYS A 40 -0.11 11.64 -6.40
C CYS A 40 -1.24 11.58 -7.45
N ILE A 41 -0.93 10.99 -8.60
CA ILE A 41 -1.89 10.77 -9.69
C ILE A 41 -2.67 9.48 -9.40
N ASN A 42 -4.01 9.54 -9.51
CA ASN A 42 -4.91 8.38 -9.35
C ASN A 42 -4.60 7.55 -8.09
N LYS A 43 -4.44 8.25 -6.96
CA LYS A 43 -4.11 7.61 -5.70
C LYS A 43 -5.31 6.82 -5.16
N TYR A 44 -5.08 5.57 -4.82
CA TYR A 44 -6.01 4.75 -4.03
C TYR A 44 -5.36 4.34 -2.70
N LEU A 45 -6.18 4.26 -1.65
CA LEU A 45 -5.77 3.93 -0.29
C LEU A 45 -6.73 2.89 0.28
N ALA A 46 -6.22 1.69 0.56
CA ALA A 46 -6.90 0.69 1.36
C ALA A 46 -6.37 0.76 2.79
N SER A 47 -7.25 0.91 3.78
CA SER A 47 -6.82 1.01 5.19
C SER A 47 -7.83 0.45 6.17
N GLY A 48 -7.34 -0.02 7.32
CA GLY A 48 -8.21 -0.47 8.40
C GLY A 48 -7.48 -1.21 9.51
N PHE A 49 -8.20 -1.56 10.57
CA PHE A 49 -7.66 -2.28 11.73
C PHE A 49 -7.41 -3.77 11.51
N SER A 50 -7.65 -4.27 10.30
CA SER A 50 -7.42 -5.67 9.93
C SER A 50 -6.54 -5.71 8.69
N ARG A 51 -5.26 -6.08 8.87
CA ARG A 51 -4.28 -6.20 7.77
C ARG A 51 -4.82 -7.01 6.59
N LYS A 52 -5.40 -8.18 6.85
CA LYS A 52 -5.98 -9.06 5.82
C LYS A 52 -7.08 -8.38 5.01
N LYS A 53 -7.91 -7.52 5.63
CA LYS A 53 -8.99 -6.83 4.94
C LYS A 53 -8.43 -5.72 4.04
N ALA A 54 -7.51 -4.91 4.56
CA ALA A 54 -6.83 -3.87 3.77
C ALA A 54 -6.03 -4.46 2.61
N PHE A 55 -5.36 -5.60 2.82
CA PHE A 55 -4.66 -6.34 1.78
C PHE A 55 -5.60 -6.81 0.67
N ASN A 56 -6.68 -7.52 1.03
CA ASN A 56 -7.64 -8.02 0.06
C ASN A 56 -8.32 -6.89 -0.72
N GLU A 57 -8.60 -5.77 -0.06
CA GLU A 57 -9.14 -4.59 -0.72
C GLU A 57 -8.18 -4.02 -1.77
N MET A 58 -6.88 -3.88 -1.43
CA MET A 58 -5.87 -3.44 -2.39
C MET A 58 -5.69 -4.44 -3.54
N LEU A 59 -5.63 -5.74 -3.24
CA LEU A 59 -5.54 -6.80 -4.24
C LEU A 59 -6.70 -6.70 -5.24
N ASN A 60 -7.93 -6.64 -4.73
CA ASN A 60 -9.12 -6.52 -5.56
C ASN A 60 -9.09 -5.23 -6.39
N TYR A 61 -8.68 -4.11 -5.80
CA TYR A 61 -8.56 -2.84 -6.50
C TYR A 61 -7.59 -2.94 -7.69
N LEU A 62 -6.37 -3.42 -7.46
CA LEU A 62 -5.34 -3.56 -8.50
C LEU A 62 -5.81 -4.45 -9.65
N HIS A 63 -6.33 -5.64 -9.35
CA HIS A 63 -6.72 -6.62 -10.37
C HIS A 63 -8.05 -6.29 -11.07
N SER A 64 -8.87 -5.39 -10.54
CA SER A 64 -10.13 -4.95 -11.20
C SER A 64 -10.01 -3.63 -11.94
N HIS A 65 -9.07 -2.77 -11.57
CA HIS A 65 -8.94 -1.42 -12.17
C HIS A 65 -7.80 -1.31 -13.18
N TYR A 66 -6.83 -2.23 -13.13
CA TYR A 66 -5.63 -2.16 -13.97
C TYR A 66 -5.39 -3.45 -14.75
N ASP A 67 -4.94 -3.31 -15.99
CA ASP A 67 -4.26 -4.39 -16.70
C ASP A 67 -2.80 -4.45 -16.23
N LEU A 68 -2.54 -5.33 -15.27
CA LEU A 68 -1.20 -5.45 -14.69
C LEU A 68 -0.19 -6.01 -15.70
N SER A 69 -0.63 -6.79 -16.71
CA SER A 69 0.27 -7.46 -17.66
C SER A 69 1.16 -6.49 -18.46
N ASN A 70 0.73 -5.23 -18.57
CA ASN A 70 1.48 -4.14 -19.21
C ASN A 70 2.04 -3.11 -18.22
N THR A 71 1.89 -3.35 -16.93
CA THR A 71 2.23 -2.40 -15.85
C THR A 71 3.53 -2.79 -15.16
N ILE A 72 4.43 -1.81 -14.96
CA ILE A 72 5.60 -1.93 -14.08
C ILE A 72 5.20 -1.45 -12.69
N ILE A 73 5.42 -2.27 -11.67
CA ILE A 73 5.11 -1.96 -10.27
C ILE A 73 6.41 -1.84 -9.48
N LEU A 74 6.60 -0.68 -8.84
CA LEU A 74 7.67 -0.45 -7.88
C LEU A 74 7.02 -0.40 -6.49
N SER A 75 7.53 -1.18 -5.55
CA SER A 75 7.01 -1.22 -4.19
C SER A 75 8.04 -0.87 -3.14
N CYS A 76 7.57 -0.32 -2.03
CA CYS A 76 8.41 0.04 -0.89
C CYS A 76 7.64 -0.17 0.42
N SER A 77 8.36 -0.58 1.46
CA SER A 77 7.82 -0.72 2.80
C SER A 77 8.87 -0.42 3.86
N ASP A 78 8.45 -0.27 5.12
CA ASP A 78 9.37 -0.15 6.25
C ASP A 78 9.96 -1.50 6.71
N GLY A 79 9.62 -2.61 6.02
CA GLY A 79 10.05 -3.96 6.39
C GLY A 79 9.42 -4.49 7.69
N GLY A 80 8.38 -3.82 8.20
CA GLY A 80 7.63 -4.26 9.36
C GLY A 80 6.98 -5.64 9.14
N SER A 81 6.70 -6.35 10.23
CA SER A 81 6.06 -7.67 10.13
C SER A 81 4.70 -7.56 9.42
N GLY A 82 4.52 -8.36 8.38
CA GLY A 82 3.34 -8.35 7.52
C GLY A 82 3.42 -7.40 6.31
N TYR A 83 4.59 -6.78 6.08
CA TYR A 83 4.93 -5.95 4.93
C TYR A 83 6.23 -6.43 4.27
N GLU A 84 6.49 -7.74 4.34
CA GLU A 84 7.64 -8.34 3.68
C GLU A 84 7.52 -8.23 2.14
N PRO A 85 8.64 -8.27 1.38
CA PRO A 85 8.60 -8.19 -0.08
C PRO A 85 7.66 -9.21 -0.75
N SER A 86 7.51 -10.39 -0.15
CA SER A 86 6.60 -11.43 -0.63
C SER A 86 5.12 -11.01 -0.62
N VAL A 87 4.71 -10.19 0.36
CA VAL A 87 3.34 -9.66 0.46
C VAL A 87 3.06 -8.72 -0.71
N PHE A 88 4.03 -7.88 -1.07
CA PHE A 88 3.89 -6.96 -2.20
C PHE A 88 3.99 -7.66 -3.55
N TYR A 89 4.80 -8.73 -3.64
CA TYR A 89 4.82 -9.59 -4.81
C TYR A 89 3.43 -10.20 -5.07
N GLU A 90 2.72 -10.63 -4.02
CA GLU A 90 1.36 -11.17 -4.14
C GLU A 90 0.38 -10.12 -4.69
N LEU A 91 0.46 -8.87 -4.22
CA LEU A 91 -0.35 -7.75 -4.76
C LEU A 91 -0.03 -7.42 -6.22
N ALA A 92 1.20 -7.71 -6.67
CA ALA A 92 1.70 -7.39 -7.99
C ALA A 92 1.68 -8.59 -8.96
N LEU A 93 1.04 -9.70 -8.60
CA LEU A 93 1.02 -10.90 -9.43
C LEU A 93 0.50 -10.62 -10.84
N GLY A 94 1.19 -11.18 -11.84
CA GLY A 94 0.85 -10.99 -13.24
C GLY A 94 1.25 -9.62 -13.82
N CYS A 95 2.00 -8.80 -13.08
CA CYS A 95 2.54 -7.56 -13.64
C CYS A 95 3.67 -7.81 -14.65
N LYS A 96 3.95 -6.80 -15.50
CA LYS A 96 5.03 -6.89 -16.49
C LYS A 96 6.41 -7.01 -15.85
N HIS A 97 6.63 -6.23 -14.79
CA HIS A 97 7.89 -6.17 -14.05
C HIS A 97 7.63 -5.66 -12.64
N TYR A 98 8.29 -6.26 -11.67
CA TYR A 98 8.13 -5.97 -10.25
C TYR A 98 9.48 -5.76 -9.58
N GLU A 99 9.61 -4.66 -8.84
CA GLU A 99 10.76 -4.40 -7.96
C GLU A 99 10.29 -3.94 -6.58
N HIS A 100 11.05 -4.32 -5.55
CA HIS A 100 10.83 -3.92 -4.16
C HIS A 100 12.08 -3.23 -3.61
N PHE A 101 11.87 -2.15 -2.86
CA PHE A 101 12.91 -1.30 -2.27
C PHE A 101 12.73 -1.14 -0.77
#